data_AF-A0A5C9EKC9-F1
#
_entry.id   AF-A0A5C9EKC9-F1
#
_cell.length_a   1.000
_cell.length_b   1.000
_cell.length_c   1.000
_cell.angle_alpha   90.00
_cell.angle_beta   90.00
_cell.angle_gamma   90.00
#
_symmetry.space_group_name_H-M   'P 1'
#
loop_
_entity.id
_entity.type
_entity.pdbx_description
1 polymer ?
#
loop_
_entity_poly.entity_id
_entity_poly.type
_entity_poly.pdbx_seq_one_letter_code
_entity_poly.pdbx_strand_id
1 'polypeptide(L)' 'MSNAEVSYLDWELSFKNHEPKKKIQKKKEDLTSLGIPKEEFRDYVRKWENRNLK' A
#
# COMPACT_ATOMS: atom_id res chain seq x y z
N MET A 1 13.85 13.01 -41.76
CA MET A 1 13.33 12.62 -40.45
C MET A 1 13.74 11.18 -40.21
N SER A 2 14.94 10.96 -39.66
CA SER A 2 15.42 9.61 -39.35
C SER A 2 14.76 9.13 -38.07
N ASN A 3 14.06 7.99 -38.14
CA ASN A 3 13.57 7.29 -36.95
C ASN A 3 14.80 6.90 -36.12
N ALA A 4 15.02 7.59 -35.00
CA ALA A 4 16.03 7.22 -34.04
C ALA A 4 15.58 5.89 -33.41
N GLU A 5 16.10 4.79 -33.94
CA GLU A 5 15.98 3.48 -33.34
C GLU A 5 16.57 3.58 -31.93
N VAL A 6 15.72 3.44 -30.92
CA VAL A 6 16.15 3.46 -29.52
C VAL A 6 17.09 2.26 -29.34
N SER A 7 18.39 2.55 -29.28
CA SER A 7 19.41 1.54 -29.06
C SER A 7 19.15 0.84 -27.73
N TYR A 8 19.41 -0.45 -27.67
CA TYR A 8 19.31 -1.23 -26.43
C TYR A 8 20.07 -0.57 -25.28
N LEU A 9 21.22 0.05 -25.58
CA LEU A 9 22.01 0.80 -24.61
C LEU A 9 21.27 2.04 -24.05
N ASP A 10 20.52 2.72 -24.91
CA ASP A 10 19.76 3.93 -24.57
C ASP A 10 18.56 3.59 -23.66
N TRP A 11 17.96 2.42 -23.89
CA TRP A 11 16.94 1.85 -23.01
C TRP A 11 17.51 1.47 -21.63
N GLU A 12 18.67 0.78 -21.59
CA GLU A 12 19.32 0.43 -20.32
C GLU A 12 19.73 1.65 -19.50
N LEU A 13 20.25 2.69 -20.14
CA LEU A 13 20.63 3.94 -19.50
C LEU A 13 19.41 4.68 -18.92
N SER A 14 18.31 4.72 -19.68
CA SER A 14 17.05 5.30 -19.21
C SER A 14 16.49 4.54 -17.99
N PHE A 15 16.61 3.21 -17.98
CA PHE A 15 16.11 2.37 -16.89
C PHE A 15 16.93 2.51 -15.60
N LYS A 16 18.27 2.58 -15.70
CA LYS A 16 19.15 2.78 -14.54
C LYS A 16 18.95 4.12 -13.84
N ASN A 17 18.64 5.17 -14.60
CA ASN A 17 18.37 6.50 -14.06
C ASN A 17 16.96 6.66 -13.50
N HIS A 18 16.07 5.71 -13.76
CA HIS A 18 14.68 5.76 -13.36
C HIS A 18 14.43 4.90 -12.12
N GLU A 19 15.21 5.10 -11.04
CA GLU A 19 14.83 4.54 -9.75
C GLU A 19 13.44 5.08 -9.37
N PRO A 20 12.40 4.23 -9.27
CA PRO A 20 11.12 4.70 -8.82
C PRO A 20 11.29 5.10 -7.36
N LYS A 21 11.24 6.41 -7.08
CA LYS A 21 11.13 6.94 -5.71
C LYS A 21 10.12 6.07 -4.98
N LYS A 22 10.58 5.29 -3.99
CA LYS A 22 9.72 4.43 -3.17
C LYS A 22 8.61 5.32 -2.63
N LYS A 23 7.42 5.24 -3.24
CA LYS A 23 6.24 5.89 -2.69
C LYS A 23 6.06 5.22 -1.34
N ILE A 24 6.35 5.96 -0.27
CA ILE A 24 5.99 5.60 1.09
C ILE A 24 4.47 5.42 1.03
N GLN A 25 4.03 4.18 0.86
CA GLN A 25 2.63 3.83 0.90
C GLN A 25 2.22 4.15 2.33
N LYS A 26 1.52 5.27 2.53
CA LYS A 26 0.77 5.52 3.75
C LYS A 26 -0.01 4.23 3.98
N LYS A 27 0.31 3.49 5.05
CA LYS A 27 -0.44 2.31 5.44
C LYS A 27 -1.89 2.76 5.49
N LYS A 28 -2.69 2.32 4.53
CA LYS A 28 -4.12 2.55 4.59
C LYS A 28 -4.53 1.89 5.90
N GLU A 29 -5.16 2.66 6.77
CA GLU A 29 -5.69 2.13 8.02
C GLU A 29 -6.49 0.88 7.66
N ASP A 30 -6.15 -0.23 8.30
CA ASP A 30 -6.75 -1.52 8.03
C ASP A 30 -8.18 -1.48 8.57
N LEU A 31 -9.08 -0.97 7.73
CA LEU A 31 -10.51 -0.87 8.00
C LEU A 31 -11.15 -2.26 7.84
N THR A 32 -12.11 -2.56 8.69
CA THR A 32 -12.97 -3.74 8.59
C THR A 32 -14.01 -3.54 7.47
N SER A 33 -14.74 -4.60 7.11
CA SER A 33 -15.85 -4.52 6.14
C SER A 33 -16.96 -3.53 6.53
N LEU A 34 -17.01 -3.13 7.81
CA LEU A 34 -17.93 -2.14 8.36
C LEU A 34 -17.36 -0.71 8.32
N GLY A 35 -16.16 -0.51 7.77
CA GLY A 35 -15.50 0.80 7.73
C GLY A 35 -14.96 1.27 9.09
N ILE A 36 -14.82 0.38 10.06
CA ILE A 36 -14.27 0.67 11.39
C ILE A 36 -12.82 0.18 11.44
N PRO A 37 -11.88 0.91 12.08
CA PRO A 37 -10.53 0.42 12.32
C PRO A 37 -10.53 -0.95 13.00
N LYS A 38 -9.68 -1.89 12.56
CA LYS A 38 -9.59 -3.24 13.15
C LYS A 38 -9.32 -3.23 14.66
N GLU A 39 -8.56 -2.26 15.15
CA GLU A 39 -8.24 -2.13 16.57
C GLU A 39 -9.48 -1.80 17.40
N GLU A 40 -10.26 -0.79 16.98
CA GLU A 40 -11.50 -0.40 17.65
C GLU A 40 -12.53 -1.53 17.66
N PHE A 41 -12.63 -2.27 16.55
CA PHE A 41 -13.54 -3.42 16.47
C PHE A 41 -13.17 -4.52 17.47
N ARG A 42 -11.87 -4.84 17.60
CA ARG A 42 -11.39 -5.83 18.56
C ARG A 42 -11.69 -5.42 20.00
N ASP A 43 -11.48 -4.16 20.33
CA ASP A 43 -11.77 -3.62 21.66
C ASP A 43 -13.27 -3.65 21.97
N TYR A 44 -14.11 -3.36 20.98
CA TYR A 44 -15.56 -3.48 21.13
C TYR A 44 -15.96 -4.92 21.44
N VAL A 45 -15.46 -5.90 20.67
CA VAL A 45 -15.77 -7.33 20.88
C VAL A 45 -15.33 -7.76 22.28
N ARG A 46 -14.11 -7.43 22.70
CA ARG A 46 -13.62 -7.77 24.05
C ARG A 46 -14.47 -7.16 25.17
N LYS A 47 -14.90 -5.90 25.03
CA LYS A 47 -15.80 -5.25 25.99
C LYS A 47 -17.20 -5.85 25.99
N TRP A 48 -17.67 -6.35 24.85
CA TRP A 48 -18.95 -7.02 24.73
C TRP A 48 -18.88 -8.41 25.38
N GLU A 49 -17.84 -9.20 25.10
CA GLU A 49 -17.61 -10.51 25.71
C GLU A 49 -17.54 -10.40 27.25
N ASN A 50 -16.76 -9.47 27.77
CA ASN A 50 -16.65 -9.25 29.22
C ASN A 50 -17.97 -8.84 29.90
N ARG A 51 -18.94 -8.30 29.15
CA ARG A 51 -20.24 -7.87 29.71
C ARG A 51 -21.32 -8.94 29.62
N ASN A 52 -21.19 -9.89 28.69
CA ASN A 52 -22.25 -10.85 28.37
C ASN A 52 -21.87 -12.30 28.64
N LEU A 53 -20.57 -12.63 28.68
CA LEU A 53 -20.06 -13.99 28.84
C LEU A 53 -19.30 -14.21 30.16
N LYS A 54 -19.06 -13.15 30.94
CA LYS A 54 -18.56 -13.19 32.31
C LYS A 54 -19.59 -12.59 33.25
#